data_AF-A0A9X7VYV6-F1
#
_entry.id   AF-A0A9X7VYV6-F1
#
_cell.length_a   1.000
_cell.length_b   1.000
_cell.length_c   1.000
_cell.angle_alpha   90.00
_cell.angle_beta   90.00
_cell.angle_gamma   90.00
#
_symmetry.space_group_name_H-M   'P 1'
#
loop_
_entity.id
_entity.type
_entity.pdbx_description
1 polymer ?
#
loop_
_entity_poly.entity_id
_entity_poly.type
_entity_poly.pdbx_seq_one_letter_code
_entity_poly.pdbx_strand_id
1 'polypeptide(L)'
;MPSRKFTPRSKRSSYKKLRRALKLHVIRLWWRRYADWRLVTLITIVAVFAAMIVMPTAVALSFKRGPWSSPVQAWLNSSDEQMTIDVYRVRTGDVVSMPLGDYLIDVLAAELPPTAPPQALEAAAVAARTYAVQAMLANRLGQYPTGAGPANALSIQSGRSGGTTGTPAANGGSSSQSQPFGQSAPSSQPGKSSQSAPSSQIGHKASNTEPKTASPKSRQPVVKPANHATSNTTSGAAQSAAQSAAQSGAQSGQAIGAQSGQAAGAQVAGAQSGQATGAAQSGHAQALRNAALKGADVTDSGQWDLPLLTAAAQDAKWGSQVDAVRAKYQAAILATDGLIVTYNAKPILAFAFQLSPGVTRSAAEVFGQSIPYLQAVACPDDEKVAQQPLQTYSAAQLAARLGIPAKSVNVSQFTVTSRASSGFVVGVKGPQGGSWSGSAFAKALSLPSADFTLKASQGNLTVQSSGIGQDVGLSLHEATVLAGKGETWQHILARFYPGTAITPDVNYNLGSTS
;
A
#
# COMPACT_ATOMS: atom_id res chain seq x y z
N MET A 1 -107.51 -76.28 -54.97
CA MET A 1 -107.61 -75.86 -53.54
C MET A 1 -106.62 -76.68 -52.71
N PRO A 2 -106.24 -76.26 -51.50
CA PRO A 2 -106.03 -74.90 -50.98
C PRO A 2 -104.48 -74.68 -50.88
N SER A 3 -103.82 -73.90 -50.00
CA SER A 3 -104.21 -72.93 -48.96
C SER A 3 -103.12 -71.83 -48.85
N ARG A 4 -103.38 -70.75 -48.10
CA ARG A 4 -102.37 -69.80 -47.60
C ARG A 4 -101.97 -70.16 -46.16
N LYS A 5 -100.73 -69.88 -45.74
CA LYS A 5 -100.41 -69.50 -44.35
C LYS A 5 -99.44 -68.31 -44.30
N PHE A 6 -99.56 -67.51 -43.26
CA PHE A 6 -98.97 -66.17 -43.10
C PHE A 6 -98.22 -66.08 -41.75
N THR A 7 -97.45 -65.01 -41.52
CA THR A 7 -96.71 -64.64 -40.28
C THR A 7 -95.42 -65.42 -39.94
N PRO A 8 -94.52 -64.90 -39.06
CA PRO A 8 -94.20 -63.50 -38.76
C PRO A 8 -92.69 -63.14 -38.82
N ARG A 9 -92.42 -61.84 -38.93
CA ARG A 9 -91.09 -61.19 -38.89
C ARG A 9 -90.47 -61.33 -37.48
N SER A 10 -89.23 -61.85 -37.33
CA SER A 10 -88.53 -61.90 -36.02
C SER A 10 -87.24 -61.06 -35.97
N LYS A 11 -87.19 -60.08 -35.05
CA LYS A 11 -86.08 -59.11 -34.88
C LYS A 11 -84.85 -59.70 -34.14
N ARG A 12 -84.50 -60.98 -34.33
CA ARG A 12 -83.41 -61.65 -33.58
C ARG A 12 -82.00 -61.54 -34.20
N SER A 13 -81.86 -61.12 -35.47
CA SER A 13 -80.57 -61.09 -36.17
C SER A 13 -79.68 -59.87 -35.82
N SER A 14 -80.27 -58.67 -35.70
CA SER A 14 -79.50 -57.42 -35.54
C SER A 14 -78.70 -57.34 -34.23
N TYR A 15 -79.26 -57.79 -33.10
CA TYR A 15 -78.58 -57.70 -31.80
C TYR A 15 -77.28 -58.51 -31.73
N LYS A 16 -77.20 -59.67 -32.40
CA LYS A 16 -75.97 -60.49 -32.42
C LYS A 16 -74.86 -59.84 -33.27
N LYS A 17 -75.22 -59.18 -34.39
CA LYS A 17 -74.26 -58.42 -35.21
C LYS A 17 -73.75 -57.18 -34.46
N LEU A 18 -74.65 -56.40 -33.84
CA LEU A 18 -74.30 -55.20 -33.09
C LEU A 18 -73.36 -55.50 -31.90
N ARG A 19 -73.63 -56.57 -31.13
CA ARG A 19 -72.80 -56.95 -29.97
C ARG A 19 -71.42 -57.47 -30.36
N ARG A 20 -71.26 -58.08 -31.55
CA ARG A 20 -69.93 -58.46 -32.11
C ARG A 20 -69.15 -57.23 -32.59
N ALA A 21 -69.81 -56.30 -33.27
CA ALA A 21 -69.19 -55.05 -33.71
C ALA A 21 -68.68 -54.22 -32.51
N LEU A 22 -69.48 -54.07 -31.45
CA LEU A 22 -69.08 -53.35 -30.23
C LEU A 22 -67.85 -53.98 -29.55
N LYS A 23 -67.81 -55.32 -29.40
CA LYS A 23 -66.66 -56.01 -28.80
C LYS A 23 -65.37 -55.77 -29.59
N LEU A 24 -65.41 -55.83 -30.92
CA LEU A 24 -64.24 -55.57 -31.77
C LEU A 24 -63.79 -54.10 -31.71
N HIS A 25 -64.72 -53.16 -31.57
CA HIS A 25 -64.40 -51.74 -31.42
C HIS A 25 -63.71 -51.45 -30.08
N VAL A 26 -64.23 -52.02 -28.98
CA VAL A 26 -63.62 -51.90 -27.64
C VAL A 26 -62.22 -52.52 -27.62
N ILE A 27 -62.01 -53.70 -28.22
CA ILE A 27 -60.68 -54.33 -28.30
C ILE A 27 -59.69 -53.47 -29.11
N ARG A 28 -60.12 -52.84 -30.22
CA ARG A 28 -59.27 -51.90 -30.99
C ARG A 28 -58.91 -50.64 -30.19
N LEU A 29 -59.84 -50.10 -29.40
CA LEU A 29 -59.58 -48.95 -28.52
C LEU A 29 -58.63 -49.33 -27.36
N TRP A 30 -58.80 -50.53 -26.80
CA TRP A 30 -57.93 -51.06 -25.75
C TRP A 30 -56.49 -51.28 -26.26
N TRP A 31 -56.34 -51.84 -27.46
CA TRP A 31 -55.03 -52.02 -28.11
C TRP A 31 -54.31 -50.70 -28.43
N ARG A 32 -55.03 -49.66 -28.87
CA ARG A 32 -54.41 -48.33 -29.06
C ARG A 32 -53.82 -47.80 -27.75
N ARG A 33 -54.63 -47.79 -26.67
CA ARG A 33 -54.18 -47.29 -25.36
C ARG A 33 -53.08 -48.15 -24.72
N TYR A 34 -52.95 -49.43 -25.09
CA TYR A 34 -51.88 -50.30 -24.60
C TYR A 34 -50.55 -50.14 -25.38
N ALA A 35 -50.63 -49.78 -26.67
CA ALA A 35 -49.45 -49.48 -27.48
C ALA A 35 -48.74 -48.20 -27.02
N ASP A 36 -49.52 -47.17 -26.64
CA ASP A 36 -49.02 -45.88 -26.17
C ASP A 36 -48.10 -46.00 -24.95
N TRP A 37 -48.44 -46.87 -23.98
CA TRP A 37 -47.64 -47.03 -22.75
C TRP A 37 -46.25 -47.58 -23.01
N ARG A 38 -46.07 -48.48 -23.99
CA ARG A 38 -44.75 -48.98 -24.37
C ARG A 38 -43.90 -47.90 -25.04
N LEU A 39 -44.51 -47.09 -25.91
CA LEU A 39 -43.83 -45.97 -26.56
C LEU A 39 -43.41 -44.90 -25.55
N VAL A 40 -44.32 -44.51 -24.64
CA VAL A 40 -44.02 -43.56 -23.55
C VAL A 40 -42.89 -44.08 -22.67
N THR A 41 -42.95 -45.35 -22.24
CA THR A 41 -41.90 -45.94 -21.38
C THR A 41 -40.53 -45.94 -22.07
N LEU A 42 -40.49 -46.26 -23.38
CA LEU A 42 -39.27 -46.22 -24.17
C LEU A 42 -38.71 -44.80 -24.30
N ILE A 43 -39.56 -43.81 -24.57
CA ILE A 43 -39.16 -42.39 -24.64
C ILE A 43 -38.62 -41.91 -23.30
N THR A 44 -39.25 -42.27 -22.17
CA THR A 44 -38.75 -41.89 -20.84
C THR A 44 -37.37 -42.51 -20.55
N ILE A 45 -37.15 -43.78 -20.90
CA ILE A 45 -35.84 -44.44 -20.72
C ILE A 45 -34.77 -43.75 -21.58
N VAL A 46 -35.06 -43.45 -22.85
CA VAL A 46 -34.13 -42.74 -23.74
C VAL A 46 -33.85 -41.32 -23.22
N ALA A 47 -34.85 -40.61 -22.71
CA ALA A 47 -34.68 -39.28 -22.13
C ALA A 47 -33.82 -39.31 -20.85
N VAL A 48 -34.01 -40.28 -19.98
CA VAL A 48 -33.17 -40.48 -18.77
C VAL A 48 -31.74 -40.85 -19.16
N PHE A 49 -31.55 -41.73 -20.14
CA PHE A 49 -30.20 -42.12 -20.61
C PHE A 49 -29.47 -40.96 -21.29
N ALA A 50 -30.18 -40.18 -22.11
CA ALA A 50 -29.66 -38.95 -22.69
C ALA A 50 -29.29 -37.93 -21.59
N ALA A 51 -30.15 -37.73 -20.59
CA ALA A 51 -29.84 -36.87 -19.44
C ALA A 51 -28.63 -37.38 -18.65
N MET A 52 -28.46 -38.69 -18.48
CA MET A 52 -27.31 -39.28 -17.78
C MET A 52 -25.98 -39.12 -18.53
N ILE A 53 -26.00 -38.88 -19.85
CA ILE A 53 -24.81 -38.57 -20.65
C ILE A 53 -24.59 -37.06 -20.76
N VAL A 54 -25.67 -36.30 -21.00
CA VAL A 54 -25.64 -34.85 -21.23
C VAL A 54 -25.43 -34.09 -19.92
N MET A 55 -25.93 -34.54 -18.77
CA MET A 55 -25.74 -33.85 -17.50
C MET A 55 -24.27 -33.88 -17.04
N PRO A 56 -23.56 -35.03 -16.98
CA PRO A 56 -22.14 -35.02 -16.60
C PRO A 56 -21.27 -34.25 -17.60
N THR A 57 -21.57 -34.29 -18.90
CA THR A 57 -20.83 -33.49 -19.89
C THR A 57 -21.15 -31.99 -19.78
N ALA A 58 -22.39 -31.58 -19.56
CA ALA A 58 -22.76 -30.19 -19.30
C ALA A 58 -22.16 -29.65 -17.99
N VAL A 59 -22.09 -30.49 -16.95
CA VAL A 59 -21.41 -30.17 -15.68
C VAL A 59 -19.89 -30.05 -15.91
N ALA A 60 -19.26 -30.99 -16.60
CA ALA A 60 -17.83 -30.91 -16.94
C ALA A 60 -17.49 -29.72 -17.85
N LEU A 61 -18.39 -29.34 -18.77
CA LEU A 61 -18.26 -28.12 -19.58
C LEU A 61 -18.48 -26.85 -18.75
N SER A 62 -19.35 -26.89 -17.73
CA SER A 62 -19.54 -25.78 -16.78
C SER A 62 -18.32 -25.54 -15.90
N PHE A 63 -17.55 -26.60 -15.58
CA PHE A 63 -16.25 -26.51 -14.90
C PHE A 63 -15.07 -26.15 -15.85
N LYS A 64 -15.27 -26.07 -17.17
CA LYS A 64 -14.26 -25.62 -18.14
C LYS A 64 -14.39 -24.12 -18.49
N ARG A 65 -14.32 -23.27 -17.47
CA ARG A 65 -14.20 -21.80 -17.63
C ARG A 65 -13.04 -21.21 -16.83
N GLY A 66 -11.85 -21.65 -17.19
CA GLY A 66 -10.56 -21.12 -16.75
C GLY A 66 -9.44 -21.92 -17.44
N PRO A 67 -8.31 -21.29 -17.83
CA PRO A 67 -7.14 -22.05 -18.25
C PRO A 67 -6.65 -22.90 -17.07
N TRP A 68 -6.44 -24.20 -17.30
CA TRP A 68 -5.94 -25.12 -16.27
C TRP A 68 -4.41 -24.99 -16.12
N SER A 69 -3.92 -23.79 -15.83
CA SER A 69 -2.59 -23.60 -15.26
C SER A 69 -2.65 -24.00 -13.78
N SER A 70 -1.78 -24.93 -13.36
CA SER A 70 -1.48 -25.15 -11.94
C SER A 70 -1.15 -23.81 -11.27
N PRO A 71 -1.46 -23.56 -9.98
CA PRO A 71 -0.99 -22.38 -9.26
C PRO A 71 0.52 -22.15 -9.38
N VAL A 72 1.30 -23.24 -9.44
CA VAL A 72 2.74 -23.21 -9.70
C VAL A 72 3.07 -22.69 -11.11
N GLN A 73 2.31 -23.10 -12.13
CA GLN A 73 2.51 -22.59 -13.50
C GLN A 73 2.05 -21.13 -13.65
N ALA A 74 0.99 -20.73 -12.93
CA ALA A 74 0.57 -19.33 -12.88
C ALA A 74 1.65 -18.45 -12.21
N TRP A 75 2.29 -18.95 -11.15
CA TRP A 75 3.46 -18.33 -10.52
C TRP A 75 4.65 -18.19 -11.47
N LEU A 76 5.12 -19.30 -12.06
CA LEU A 76 6.27 -19.31 -12.98
C LEU A 76 6.04 -18.46 -14.25
N ASN A 77 4.78 -18.19 -14.61
CA ASN A 77 4.41 -17.33 -15.73
C ASN A 77 4.01 -15.90 -15.30
N SER A 78 4.11 -15.56 -14.01
CA SER A 78 3.78 -14.21 -13.52
C SER A 78 4.83 -13.20 -13.92
N SER A 79 4.46 -11.92 -13.91
CA SER A 79 5.35 -10.79 -14.21
C SER A 79 6.41 -10.63 -13.11
N ASP A 80 5.98 -10.80 -11.85
CA ASP A 80 6.86 -10.76 -10.67
C ASP A 80 7.93 -11.87 -10.67
N GLU A 81 7.59 -13.09 -11.09
CA GLU A 81 8.56 -14.20 -11.11
C GLU A 81 9.52 -14.13 -12.31
N GLN A 82 9.11 -13.50 -13.42
CA GLN A 82 9.96 -13.28 -14.59
C GLN A 82 10.94 -12.09 -14.41
N MET A 83 10.69 -11.21 -13.44
CA MET A 83 11.55 -10.08 -13.12
C MET A 83 12.55 -10.45 -12.03
N THR A 84 13.80 -10.00 -12.14
CA THR A 84 14.83 -10.17 -11.10
C THR A 84 15.10 -8.87 -10.37
N ILE A 85 15.40 -8.96 -9.07
CA ILE A 85 15.88 -7.88 -8.22
C ILE A 85 17.27 -8.22 -7.67
N ASP A 86 18.16 -7.24 -7.67
CA ASP A 86 19.48 -7.37 -7.07
C ASP A 86 19.45 -6.88 -5.62
N VAL A 87 19.77 -7.78 -4.68
CA VAL A 87 19.75 -7.55 -3.23
C VAL A 87 21.16 -7.61 -2.66
N TYR A 88 21.66 -6.50 -2.11
CA TYR A 88 22.92 -6.45 -1.37
C TYR A 88 22.74 -6.97 0.05
N ARG A 89 23.48 -8.03 0.41
CA ARG A 89 23.45 -8.63 1.74
C ARG A 89 24.45 -7.97 2.67
N VAL A 90 23.99 -7.11 3.58
CA VAL A 90 24.85 -6.23 4.39
C VAL A 90 25.81 -6.99 5.29
N ARG A 91 25.43 -8.19 5.75
CA ARG A 91 26.28 -9.02 6.63
C ARG A 91 27.41 -9.74 5.89
N THR A 92 27.18 -10.21 4.67
CA THR A 92 28.12 -11.02 3.89
C THR A 92 28.87 -10.21 2.83
N GLY A 93 28.37 -9.04 2.45
CA GLY A 93 29.02 -8.10 1.54
C GLY A 93 28.85 -8.41 0.05
N ASP A 94 27.96 -9.34 -0.30
CA ASP A 94 27.70 -9.79 -1.66
C ASP A 94 26.32 -9.36 -2.18
N VAL A 95 26.19 -9.26 -3.50
CA VAL A 95 24.91 -9.00 -4.20
C VAL A 95 24.35 -10.32 -4.70
N VAL A 96 23.09 -10.58 -4.38
CA VAL A 96 22.33 -11.76 -4.83
C VAL A 96 21.20 -11.30 -5.73
N SER A 97 21.14 -11.81 -6.95
CA SER A 97 19.99 -11.63 -7.84
C SER A 97 18.96 -12.72 -7.56
N MET A 98 17.69 -12.36 -7.42
CA MET A 98 16.59 -13.30 -7.15
C MET A 98 15.30 -12.87 -7.88
N PRO A 99 14.32 -13.77 -8.09
CA PRO A 99 13.01 -13.39 -8.60
C PRO A 99 12.34 -12.33 -7.72
N LEU A 100 11.67 -11.35 -8.31
CA LEU A 100 10.92 -10.34 -7.58
C LEU A 100 9.75 -10.99 -6.82
N GLY A 101 9.13 -12.04 -7.38
CA GLY A 101 8.14 -12.87 -6.69
C GLY A 101 8.62 -13.40 -5.33
N ASP A 102 9.79 -14.07 -5.30
CA ASP A 102 10.40 -14.56 -4.06
C ASP A 102 10.78 -13.41 -3.11
N TYR A 103 11.30 -12.29 -3.61
CA TYR A 103 11.58 -11.09 -2.79
C TYR A 103 10.32 -10.56 -2.10
N LEU A 104 9.20 -10.49 -2.83
CA LEU A 104 7.92 -10.05 -2.29
C LEU A 104 7.37 -11.03 -1.23
N ILE A 105 7.60 -12.35 -1.36
CA ILE A 105 7.29 -13.32 -0.31
C ILE A 105 8.13 -13.03 0.94
N ASP A 106 9.44 -12.84 0.80
CA ASP A 106 10.34 -12.54 1.93
C ASP A 106 9.98 -11.23 2.65
N VAL A 107 9.53 -10.19 1.93
CA VAL A 107 9.00 -8.93 2.52
C VAL A 107 7.69 -9.19 3.27
N LEU A 108 6.68 -9.81 2.63
CA LEU A 108 5.39 -10.08 3.27
C LEU A 108 5.54 -10.96 4.51
N ALA A 109 6.47 -11.92 4.48
CA ALA A 109 6.78 -12.82 5.58
C ALA A 109 7.46 -12.14 6.78
N ALA A 110 8.16 -11.03 6.55
CA ALA A 110 8.74 -10.17 7.59
C ALA A 110 7.69 -9.24 8.22
N GLU A 111 6.80 -8.67 7.39
CA GLU A 111 5.96 -7.53 7.76
C GLU A 111 4.53 -7.86 8.20
N LEU A 112 3.93 -8.94 7.68
CA LEU A 112 2.55 -9.33 8.00
C LEU A 112 2.47 -10.75 8.58
N PRO A 113 1.51 -11.02 9.49
CA PRO A 113 1.25 -12.38 9.95
C PRO A 113 0.48 -13.17 8.89
N PRO A 114 0.62 -14.51 8.83
CA PRO A 114 -0.11 -15.38 7.90
C PRO A 114 -1.63 -15.48 8.18
N THR A 115 -2.11 -14.76 9.19
CA THR A 115 -3.52 -14.58 9.55
C THR A 115 -4.10 -13.25 9.05
N ALA A 116 -3.29 -12.38 8.43
CA ALA A 116 -3.77 -11.14 7.84
C ALA A 116 -4.82 -11.41 6.74
N PRO A 117 -5.88 -10.58 6.61
CA PRO A 117 -6.88 -10.76 5.55
C PRO A 117 -6.25 -10.59 4.16
N PRO A 118 -6.78 -11.26 3.11
CA PRO A 118 -6.23 -11.18 1.75
C PRO A 118 -6.05 -9.75 1.25
N GLN A 119 -7.02 -8.87 1.47
CA GLN A 119 -6.94 -7.46 1.05
C GLN A 119 -5.80 -6.66 1.71
N ALA A 120 -5.34 -7.05 2.90
CA ALA A 120 -4.16 -6.44 3.52
C ALA A 120 -2.85 -6.99 2.92
N LEU A 121 -2.80 -8.29 2.63
CA LEU A 121 -1.67 -8.91 1.93
C LEU A 121 -1.52 -8.37 0.49
N GLU A 122 -2.64 -8.20 -0.23
CA GLU A 122 -2.70 -7.63 -1.58
C GLU A 122 -2.23 -6.15 -1.58
N ALA A 123 -2.67 -5.35 -0.60
CA ALA A 123 -2.20 -3.96 -0.46
C ALA A 123 -0.69 -3.90 -0.15
N ALA A 124 -0.20 -4.76 0.74
CA ALA A 124 1.22 -4.83 1.08
C ALA A 124 2.08 -5.31 -0.10
N ALA A 125 1.62 -6.30 -0.87
CA ALA A 125 2.30 -6.80 -2.07
C ALA A 125 2.46 -5.68 -3.11
N VAL A 126 1.41 -4.93 -3.39
CA VAL A 126 1.44 -3.79 -4.32
C VAL A 126 2.36 -2.68 -3.82
N ALA A 127 2.35 -2.36 -2.52
CA ALA A 127 3.27 -1.37 -1.95
C ALA A 127 4.74 -1.82 -2.06
N ALA A 128 5.04 -3.06 -1.68
CA ALA A 128 6.38 -3.64 -1.76
C ALA A 128 6.89 -3.75 -3.21
N ARG A 129 6.03 -4.15 -4.15
CA ARG A 129 6.34 -4.17 -5.60
C ARG A 129 6.64 -2.78 -6.11
N THR A 130 5.85 -1.78 -5.70
CA THR A 130 6.07 -0.38 -6.08
C THR A 130 7.43 0.12 -5.58
N TYR A 131 7.81 -0.22 -4.34
CA TYR A 131 9.13 0.09 -3.78
C TYR A 131 10.25 -0.56 -4.58
N ALA A 132 10.16 -1.87 -4.86
CA ALA A 132 11.14 -2.63 -5.62
C ALA A 132 11.33 -2.09 -7.05
N VAL A 133 10.23 -1.92 -7.79
CA VAL A 133 10.21 -1.32 -9.15
C VAL A 133 10.88 0.06 -9.15
N GLN A 134 10.61 0.88 -8.13
CA GLN A 134 11.21 2.20 -8.02
C GLN A 134 12.72 2.13 -7.73
N ALA A 135 13.15 1.20 -6.87
CA ALA A 135 14.57 0.95 -6.57
C ALA A 135 15.35 0.41 -7.78
N MET A 136 14.75 -0.46 -8.60
CA MET A 136 15.33 -0.92 -9.87
C MET A 136 15.51 0.22 -10.87
N LEU A 137 14.48 1.05 -11.07
CA LEU A 137 14.56 2.22 -11.94
C LEU A 137 15.62 3.22 -11.46
N ALA A 138 15.69 3.42 -10.15
CA ALA A 138 16.67 4.27 -9.49
C ALA A 138 18.11 3.82 -9.78
N ASN A 139 18.39 2.53 -9.63
CA ASN A 139 19.69 1.92 -9.91
C ASN A 139 20.04 2.04 -11.40
N ARG A 140 19.14 1.60 -12.30
CA ARG A 140 19.34 1.62 -13.77
C ARG A 140 19.60 3.02 -14.34
N LEU A 141 18.94 4.05 -13.80
CA LEU A 141 19.11 5.44 -14.25
C LEU A 141 20.31 6.15 -13.60
N GLY A 142 21.01 5.49 -12.66
CA GLY A 142 22.00 6.14 -11.79
C GLY A 142 21.39 7.24 -10.90
N GLN A 143 20.06 7.24 -10.76
CA GLN A 143 19.27 8.28 -10.12
C GLN A 143 18.51 7.69 -8.93
N TYR A 144 19.22 7.43 -7.84
CA TYR A 144 18.57 7.20 -6.55
C TYR A 144 17.72 8.43 -6.20
N PRO A 145 16.38 8.32 -6.13
CA PRO A 145 15.52 9.49 -6.04
C PRO A 145 15.85 10.27 -4.78
N THR A 146 15.98 11.58 -4.88
CA THR A 146 16.32 12.43 -3.73
C THR A 146 15.26 12.27 -2.64
N GLY A 147 15.64 11.66 -1.50
CA GLY A 147 14.70 11.26 -0.43
C GLY A 147 14.26 9.79 -0.43
N ALA A 148 14.83 8.93 -1.29
CA ALA A 148 14.52 7.50 -1.40
C ALA A 148 15.53 6.57 -0.70
N GLY A 149 16.60 7.10 -0.11
CA GLY A 149 17.17 6.48 1.08
C GLY A 149 16.46 7.06 2.31
N PRO A 150 16.29 6.31 3.41
CA PRO A 150 15.78 6.91 4.64
C PRO A 150 16.73 8.05 5.03
N ALA A 151 16.18 9.25 5.23
CA ALA A 151 16.88 10.53 5.22
C ALA A 151 17.84 10.80 6.41
N ASN A 152 18.42 9.76 7.03
CA ASN A 152 19.24 9.87 8.23
C ASN A 152 20.54 9.04 8.19
N ALA A 153 21.59 9.64 7.65
CA ALA A 153 22.96 9.45 8.09
C ALA A 153 23.76 10.75 7.88
N LEU A 154 24.23 11.31 8.98
CA LEU A 154 25.62 11.74 9.22
C LEU A 154 25.86 11.23 10.64
N SER A 155 26.86 10.38 10.85
CA SER A 155 28.22 10.82 11.16
C SER A 155 28.22 11.78 12.35
N ILE A 156 28.82 11.29 13.44
CA ILE A 156 28.91 11.99 14.70
C ILE A 156 30.05 12.99 14.56
N GLN A 157 29.71 14.23 14.21
CA GLN A 157 30.69 15.28 14.03
C GLN A 157 31.18 15.76 15.40
N SER A 158 32.18 15.07 15.93
CA SER A 158 32.88 15.47 17.14
C SER A 158 33.64 16.77 16.87
N GLY A 159 33.13 17.86 17.44
CA GLY A 159 33.80 19.16 17.38
C GLY A 159 35.14 19.11 18.10
N ARG A 160 36.25 19.12 17.34
CA ARG A 160 37.58 19.40 17.88
C ARG A 160 38.30 20.43 17.01
N SER A 161 38.03 21.70 17.30
CA SER A 161 38.93 22.79 16.94
C SER A 161 40.25 22.65 17.69
N GLY A 162 41.37 22.63 16.96
CA GLY A 162 42.70 22.54 17.55
C GLY A 162 43.74 22.26 16.47
N GLY A 163 44.22 23.31 15.81
CA GLY A 163 45.29 23.17 14.81
C GLY A 163 46.67 23.30 15.43
N THR A 164 47.65 22.59 14.87
CA THR A 164 49.08 23.00 14.80
C THR A 164 49.81 22.14 13.76
N THR A 165 50.39 22.81 12.76
CA THR A 165 51.68 22.55 12.08
C THR A 165 52.22 21.12 11.92
N GLY A 166 52.59 20.75 10.68
CA GLY A 166 53.62 19.73 10.44
C GLY A 166 53.60 19.03 9.07
N THR A 167 54.28 19.58 8.06
CA THR A 167 54.75 18.82 6.89
C THR A 167 55.89 17.87 7.32
N PRO A 168 56.11 16.71 6.65
CA PRO A 168 57.07 16.73 5.53
C PRO A 168 56.67 15.82 4.34
N ALA A 169 57.48 15.86 3.28
CA ALA A 169 57.22 15.24 1.98
C ALA A 169 57.94 13.90 1.74
N ALA A 170 57.37 13.07 0.86
CA ALA A 170 58.03 12.11 -0.04
C ALA A 170 56.99 11.75 -1.13
N ASN A 171 57.19 11.71 -2.46
CA ASN A 171 58.29 11.67 -3.43
C ASN A 171 58.16 10.38 -4.30
N GLY A 172 58.30 10.52 -5.63
CA GLY A 172 58.13 9.46 -6.65
C GLY A 172 56.69 9.31 -7.17
N GLY A 173 56.43 9.19 -8.48
CA GLY A 173 57.33 9.26 -9.65
C GLY A 173 56.71 8.58 -10.89
N SER A 174 57.10 9.01 -12.11
CA SER A 174 56.61 8.52 -13.43
C SER A 174 55.16 8.94 -13.78
N SER A 175 54.88 9.79 -14.78
CA SER A 175 55.07 9.65 -16.25
C SER A 175 54.15 8.57 -16.88
N SER A 176 53.50 8.77 -18.03
CA SER A 176 53.69 9.77 -19.10
C SER A 176 52.42 10.01 -19.94
N GLN A 177 52.42 11.07 -20.77
CA GLN A 177 51.92 11.19 -22.16
C GLN A 177 50.71 10.35 -22.67
N SER A 178 49.84 10.83 -23.59
CA SER A 178 49.73 12.12 -24.30
C SER A 178 48.34 12.24 -24.99
N GLN A 179 48.03 13.42 -25.52
CA GLN A 179 46.75 13.81 -26.14
C GLN A 179 46.68 13.54 -27.68
N PRO A 180 45.91 14.29 -28.51
CA PRO A 180 44.47 14.12 -28.77
C PRO A 180 44.09 14.07 -30.26
N PHE A 181 42.85 13.66 -30.59
CA PHE A 181 42.12 14.06 -31.83
C PHE A 181 40.59 13.93 -31.56
N GLY A 182 39.67 14.69 -32.19
CA GLY A 182 39.88 15.76 -33.16
C GLY A 182 38.75 15.88 -34.20
N GLN A 183 37.60 16.42 -33.81
CA GLN A 183 36.50 16.98 -34.66
C GLN A 183 35.81 16.09 -35.72
N SER A 184 34.47 16.16 -35.79
CA SER A 184 33.69 16.52 -37.01
C SER A 184 32.18 16.25 -36.86
N ALA A 185 31.35 17.24 -37.21
CA ALA A 185 29.97 17.09 -37.70
C ALA A 185 29.94 17.59 -39.15
N PRO A 186 28.93 17.29 -40.03
CA PRO A 186 27.65 18.02 -39.98
C PRO A 186 26.39 17.33 -40.61
N SER A 187 25.20 17.97 -40.47
CA SER A 187 24.04 18.03 -41.43
C SER A 187 23.31 16.72 -41.89
N SER A 188 22.02 16.67 -42.27
CA SER A 188 20.86 17.60 -42.23
C SER A 188 19.55 16.94 -42.74
N GLN A 189 18.40 17.11 -42.05
CA GLN A 189 16.99 17.26 -42.53
C GLN A 189 16.36 16.33 -43.63
N PRO A 190 15.03 16.41 -43.94
CA PRO A 190 13.83 16.52 -43.08
C PRO A 190 12.67 15.55 -43.49
N GLY A 191 11.57 15.50 -42.72
CA GLY A 191 10.31 14.83 -43.11
C GLY A 191 9.06 15.51 -42.52
N LYS A 192 7.98 15.63 -43.31
CA LYS A 192 6.70 16.30 -42.96
C LYS A 192 5.50 15.33 -43.09
N SER A 193 4.32 15.79 -42.66
CA SER A 193 2.96 15.17 -42.73
C SER A 193 2.64 14.18 -41.60
N SER A 194 1.42 14.09 -41.05
CA SER A 194 0.19 14.91 -41.24
C SER A 194 -0.79 14.73 -40.06
N GLN A 195 -1.83 15.58 -40.05
CA GLN A 195 -3.18 15.46 -39.43
C GLN A 195 -3.60 14.03 -38.99
N SER A 196 -4.41 13.80 -37.95
CA SER A 196 -5.66 14.52 -37.61
C SER A 196 -6.17 14.23 -36.18
N ALA A 197 -6.88 15.17 -35.57
CA ALA A 197 -7.82 14.87 -34.47
C ALA A 197 -9.11 14.21 -35.00
N PRO A 198 -9.94 13.62 -34.12
CA PRO A 198 -11.28 14.19 -34.02
C PRO A 198 -11.77 14.39 -32.58
N SER A 199 -12.48 15.49 -32.36
CA SER A 199 -13.46 15.60 -31.28
C SER A 199 -14.80 15.04 -31.74
N SER A 200 -15.52 14.34 -30.86
CA SER A 200 -16.97 14.16 -30.99
C SER A 200 -17.63 14.18 -29.62
N GLN A 201 -18.30 15.29 -29.30
CA GLN A 201 -19.40 15.33 -28.35
C GLN A 201 -20.66 14.68 -28.98
N ILE A 202 -21.77 14.73 -28.24
CA ILE A 202 -23.12 14.17 -28.55
C ILE A 202 -23.26 12.72 -28.07
N GLY A 203 -24.20 12.38 -27.18
CA GLY A 203 -25.16 13.29 -26.54
C GLY A 203 -25.98 12.67 -25.42
N HIS A 204 -26.75 13.50 -24.75
CA HIS A 204 -27.65 13.12 -23.66
C HIS A 204 -28.73 12.14 -24.12
N LYS A 205 -29.04 11.14 -23.29
CA LYS A 205 -30.40 10.61 -23.21
C LYS A 205 -30.73 10.19 -21.79
N ALA A 206 -31.62 10.95 -21.14
CA ALA A 206 -32.28 10.51 -19.93
C ALA A 206 -33.40 9.51 -20.28
N SER A 207 -33.58 8.49 -19.45
CA SER A 207 -34.84 7.74 -19.38
C SER A 207 -35.16 7.45 -17.93
N ASN A 208 -36.11 8.20 -17.40
CA ASN A 208 -36.66 8.05 -16.06
C ASN A 208 -37.92 7.18 -16.17
N THR A 209 -37.99 6.05 -15.46
CA THR A 209 -39.25 5.30 -15.29
C THR A 209 -39.24 4.52 -13.98
N GLU A 210 -39.90 5.11 -12.99
CA GLU A 210 -40.45 4.42 -11.82
C GLU A 210 -41.70 3.61 -12.24
N PRO A 211 -42.19 2.64 -11.45
CA PRO A 211 -43.21 3.02 -10.48
C PRO A 211 -43.21 2.28 -9.11
N LYS A 212 -43.50 3.06 -8.05
CA LYS A 212 -44.55 2.86 -6.99
C LYS A 212 -45.30 1.50 -7.01
N THR A 213 -45.64 0.81 -5.91
CA THR A 213 -46.01 1.13 -4.50
C THR A 213 -45.71 -0.12 -3.61
N ALA A 214 -45.74 -0.19 -2.26
CA ALA A 214 -46.53 0.53 -1.24
C ALA A 214 -45.91 0.41 0.18
N SER A 215 -46.30 1.29 1.10
CA SER A 215 -46.04 1.25 2.56
C SER A 215 -47.26 0.64 3.31
N PRO A 216 -47.44 0.74 4.65
CA PRO A 216 -46.50 1.05 5.76
C PRO A 216 -46.63 0.07 6.97
N LYS A 217 -45.79 0.24 8.00
CA LYS A 217 -46.23 0.04 9.41
C LYS A 217 -45.47 0.94 10.39
N SER A 218 -46.21 1.42 11.39
CA SER A 218 -45.88 2.54 12.29
C SER A 218 -45.24 2.12 13.62
N ARG A 219 -44.42 2.99 14.23
CA ARG A 219 -44.70 3.67 15.53
C ARG A 219 -43.56 4.62 15.96
N GLN A 220 -43.94 5.81 16.44
CA GLN A 220 -43.14 6.71 17.30
C GLN A 220 -43.75 6.70 18.73
N PRO A 221 -43.43 7.63 19.64
CA PRO A 221 -42.17 7.78 20.39
C PRO A 221 -42.41 7.74 21.92
N VAL A 222 -41.36 7.79 22.75
CA VAL A 222 -41.49 8.04 24.22
C VAL A 222 -40.40 9.01 24.69
N VAL A 223 -40.76 9.89 25.65
CA VAL A 223 -39.96 11.02 26.14
C VAL A 223 -40.01 11.11 27.67
N LYS A 224 -38.84 11.07 28.34
CA LYS A 224 -38.54 11.61 29.70
C LYS A 224 -39.35 11.03 30.91
N PRO A 225 -39.05 11.35 32.20
CA PRO A 225 -38.28 12.49 32.75
C PRO A 225 -37.13 12.17 33.73
N ALA A 226 -36.57 13.23 34.32
CA ALA A 226 -35.42 13.27 35.23
C ALA A 226 -35.84 13.67 36.66
N ASN A 227 -34.91 13.53 37.63
CA ASN A 227 -34.74 14.30 38.88
C ASN A 227 -33.54 13.70 39.67
N HIS A 228 -32.80 14.38 40.57
CA HIS A 228 -32.97 15.71 41.20
C HIS A 228 -31.60 16.26 41.72
N ALA A 229 -31.45 17.61 41.78
CA ALA A 229 -30.79 18.41 42.85
C ALA A 229 -29.26 18.22 43.18
N THR A 230 -28.46 19.24 43.57
CA THR A 230 -28.73 20.68 43.89
C THR A 230 -27.46 21.56 43.90
N SER A 231 -27.59 22.81 43.42
CA SER A 231 -26.99 24.07 43.97
C SER A 231 -25.44 24.28 43.94
N ASN A 232 -24.87 25.49 43.84
CA ASN A 232 -25.44 26.85 43.82
C ASN A 232 -24.47 27.95 43.30
N THR A 233 -25.00 29.03 42.66
CA THR A 233 -24.54 30.47 42.66
C THR A 233 -23.08 30.86 42.25
N THR A 234 -22.73 32.02 41.64
CA THR A 234 -23.46 33.29 41.31
C THR A 234 -22.84 34.04 40.10
N SER A 235 -23.69 34.78 39.35
CA SER A 235 -23.48 36.10 38.67
C SER A 235 -22.17 36.52 37.97
N GLY A 236 -22.31 37.10 36.76
CA GLY A 236 -21.38 38.08 36.19
C GLY A 236 -21.70 38.45 34.73
N ALA A 237 -22.28 39.64 34.49
CA ALA A 237 -22.66 40.10 33.15
C ALA A 237 -21.80 41.28 32.65
N ALA A 238 -21.54 41.36 31.34
CA ALA A 238 -21.16 42.59 30.65
C ALA A 238 -21.40 42.47 29.12
N GLN A 239 -21.82 43.56 28.48
CA GLN A 239 -22.07 43.70 27.03
C GLN A 239 -21.24 44.88 26.46
N SER A 240 -20.77 44.79 25.22
CA SER A 240 -20.55 45.89 24.22
C SER A 240 -19.66 45.35 23.07
N ALA A 241 -19.83 45.57 21.75
CA ALA A 241 -20.53 46.53 20.88
C ALA A 241 -19.66 47.67 20.28
N ALA A 242 -19.96 48.02 19.01
CA ALA A 242 -19.29 48.97 18.07
C ALA A 242 -17.92 48.53 17.48
N GLN A 243 -17.59 48.56 16.17
CA GLN A 243 -17.91 49.37 14.96
C GLN A 243 -17.06 50.65 14.74
N SER A 244 -16.31 50.68 13.62
CA SER A 244 -15.93 51.80 12.70
C SER A 244 -14.70 51.33 11.87
N ALA A 245 -14.64 51.27 10.53
CA ALA A 245 -14.96 52.20 9.43
C ALA A 245 -13.85 53.24 9.11
N ALA A 246 -13.17 53.11 7.95
CA ALA A 246 -12.80 54.18 7.00
C ALA A 246 -11.84 53.69 5.87
N GLN A 247 -11.89 54.33 4.70
CA GLN A 247 -11.07 54.05 3.50
C GLN A 247 -10.15 55.24 3.14
N SER A 248 -9.11 54.99 2.33
CA SER A 248 -8.33 55.88 1.42
C SER A 248 -6.82 55.59 1.53
N GLY A 249 -5.96 55.76 0.52
CA GLY A 249 -6.19 56.09 -0.90
C GLY A 249 -4.94 55.87 -1.77
N ALA A 250 -5.20 55.56 -3.05
CA ALA A 250 -4.50 55.95 -4.29
C ALA A 250 -2.97 56.27 -4.37
N GLN A 251 -2.31 55.52 -5.27
CA GLN A 251 -1.36 55.94 -6.35
C GLN A 251 -0.07 56.75 -6.07
N SER A 252 1.07 56.26 -6.57
CA SER A 252 1.84 56.80 -7.75
C SER A 252 3.37 56.57 -7.69
N GLY A 253 4.06 56.61 -8.86
CA GLY A 253 5.55 56.68 -9.03
C GLY A 253 6.33 55.40 -8.66
N GLN A 254 6.92 54.58 -9.54
CA GLN A 254 7.79 54.78 -10.72
C GLN A 254 9.19 55.42 -10.45
N ALA A 255 10.22 54.60 -10.72
CA ALA A 255 11.50 54.91 -11.40
C ALA A 255 12.84 55.10 -10.61
N ILE A 256 13.75 54.13 -10.83
CA ILE A 256 15.18 54.23 -11.29
C ILE A 256 16.24 54.92 -10.39
N GLY A 257 17.39 54.24 -10.20
CA GLY A 257 18.69 54.79 -9.71
C GLY A 257 19.21 54.03 -8.47
N ALA A 258 20.24 53.18 -8.49
CA ALA A 258 21.63 53.26 -8.97
C ALA A 258 22.65 53.85 -7.95
N GLN A 259 23.48 52.94 -7.40
CA GLN A 259 24.85 53.09 -6.86
C GLN A 259 25.17 53.83 -5.53
N SER A 260 25.85 53.05 -4.67
CA SER A 260 27.01 53.41 -3.82
C SER A 260 26.81 54.21 -2.51
N GLY A 261 27.55 53.79 -1.48
CA GLY A 261 27.64 54.45 -0.16
C GLY A 261 27.90 53.45 0.97
N GLN A 262 28.97 53.62 1.75
CA GLN A 262 29.39 52.66 2.79
C GLN A 262 28.86 53.01 4.19
N ALA A 263 28.64 51.97 4.99
CA ALA A 263 28.79 51.87 6.45
C ALA A 263 28.08 52.87 7.41
N ALA A 264 27.17 52.33 8.23
CA ALA A 264 27.28 52.36 9.71
C ALA A 264 26.29 51.38 10.36
N GLY A 265 26.64 50.83 11.52
CA GLY A 265 26.05 49.60 12.05
C GLY A 265 24.63 49.66 12.63
N ALA A 266 23.94 48.53 12.52
CA ALA A 266 22.97 48.05 13.50
C ALA A 266 22.96 46.52 13.49
N GLN A 267 23.25 45.88 14.63
CA GLN A 267 23.15 44.43 14.76
C GLN A 267 21.68 44.03 14.93
N VAL A 268 21.18 43.15 14.06
CA VAL A 268 20.05 42.27 14.37
C VAL A 268 20.44 40.84 14.00
N ALA A 269 21.16 40.20 14.92
CA ALA A 269 21.42 38.77 14.83
C ALA A 269 20.17 38.01 15.30
N GLY A 270 19.36 37.50 14.36
CA GLY A 270 18.10 36.84 14.66
C GLY A 270 17.68 35.79 13.64
N ALA A 271 17.67 34.53 14.08
CA ALA A 271 16.84 33.44 13.56
C ALA A 271 16.97 33.02 12.06
N GLN A 272 18.17 32.62 11.62
CA GLN A 272 18.32 31.70 10.47
C GLN A 272 19.40 30.63 10.72
N SER A 273 19.08 29.59 11.51
CA SER A 273 19.97 28.43 11.71
C SER A 273 19.26 27.07 11.85
N GLY A 274 17.93 27.02 11.79
CA GLY A 274 17.15 25.79 12.04
C GLY A 274 16.85 24.90 10.82
N GLN A 275 17.04 25.38 9.59
CA GLN A 275 16.58 24.67 8.37
C GLN A 275 17.70 24.06 7.52
N ALA A 276 18.96 24.47 7.69
CA ALA A 276 20.06 24.01 6.84
C ALA A 276 20.60 22.61 7.18
N THR A 277 20.30 22.08 8.37
CA THR A 277 20.86 20.80 8.86
C THR A 277 20.15 19.57 8.31
N GLY A 278 18.83 19.64 8.09
CA GLY A 278 18.03 18.49 7.62
C GLY A 278 18.43 18.00 6.23
N ALA A 279 18.59 18.92 5.27
CA ALA A 279 18.98 18.59 3.89
C ALA A 279 20.42 18.02 3.79
N ALA A 280 21.32 18.42 4.70
CA ALA A 280 22.67 17.86 4.77
C ALA A 280 22.65 16.43 5.34
N GLN A 281 21.84 16.19 6.39
CA GLN A 281 21.67 14.88 7.03
C GLN A 281 20.96 13.85 6.14
N SER A 282 20.06 14.29 5.25
CA SER A 282 19.45 13.43 4.23
C SER A 282 20.42 13.07 3.10
N GLY A 283 21.26 14.02 2.66
CA GLY A 283 22.19 13.80 1.55
C GLY A 283 23.22 12.71 1.81
N HIS A 284 23.80 12.67 3.02
CA HIS A 284 24.77 11.62 3.38
C HIS A 284 24.10 10.32 3.86
N ALA A 285 22.82 10.35 4.24
CA ALA A 285 22.01 9.14 4.40
C ALA A 285 21.97 8.35 3.11
N GLN A 286 21.65 9.08 2.05
CA GLN A 286 21.60 8.59 0.71
C GLN A 286 23.00 8.21 0.20
N ALA A 287 24.04 8.99 0.54
CA ALA A 287 25.42 8.60 0.22
C ALA A 287 25.84 7.27 0.89
N LEU A 288 25.50 7.04 2.18
CA LEU A 288 25.80 5.77 2.84
C LEU A 288 24.98 4.60 2.29
N ARG A 289 23.67 4.78 2.02
CA ARG A 289 22.85 3.74 1.36
C ARG A 289 23.40 3.41 -0.02
N ASN A 290 23.67 4.42 -0.86
CA ASN A 290 24.20 4.21 -2.20
C ASN A 290 25.61 3.58 -2.18
N ALA A 291 26.45 3.92 -1.21
CA ALA A 291 27.76 3.27 -1.01
C ALA A 291 27.65 1.83 -0.47
N ALA A 292 26.57 1.52 0.25
CA ALA A 292 26.24 0.18 0.74
C ALA A 292 25.65 -0.71 -0.36
N LEU A 293 24.86 -0.17 -1.30
CA LEU A 293 24.21 -0.98 -2.35
C LEU A 293 25.17 -1.71 -3.29
N LYS A 294 26.40 -1.21 -3.50
CA LYS A 294 27.39 -1.82 -4.41
C LYS A 294 26.92 -2.08 -5.85
N GLY A 295 25.88 -1.39 -6.31
CA GLY A 295 25.26 -1.59 -7.62
C GLY A 295 23.99 -2.47 -7.61
N ALA A 296 23.56 -2.94 -6.44
CA ALA A 296 22.27 -3.58 -6.23
C ALA A 296 21.11 -2.56 -6.20
N ASP A 297 19.88 -3.05 -6.35
CA ASP A 297 18.67 -2.23 -6.28
C ASP A 297 18.31 -1.87 -4.82
N VAL A 298 18.38 -2.87 -3.94
CA VAL A 298 18.00 -2.80 -2.51
C VAL A 298 19.01 -3.54 -1.62
N THR A 299 18.96 -3.32 -0.31
CA THR A 299 19.69 -4.12 0.69
C THR A 299 18.78 -5.10 1.44
N ASP A 300 19.36 -6.14 2.05
CA ASP A 300 18.66 -7.05 2.98
C ASP A 300 18.36 -6.45 4.37
N SER A 301 18.56 -5.14 4.54
CA SER A 301 18.61 -4.49 5.85
C SER A 301 17.44 -3.55 6.05
N GLY A 302 16.53 -3.92 6.96
CA GLY A 302 15.37 -3.12 7.41
C GLY A 302 15.68 -1.72 7.98
N GLN A 303 16.97 -1.33 8.06
CA GLN A 303 17.41 0.02 8.41
C GLN A 303 17.53 0.96 7.19
N TRP A 304 17.60 0.40 5.97
CA TRP A 304 17.83 1.10 4.70
C TRP A 304 16.75 0.80 3.65
N ASP A 305 16.17 -0.40 3.68
CA ASP A 305 15.18 -0.91 2.72
C ASP A 305 14.08 -1.71 3.46
N LEU A 306 13.15 -2.32 2.72
CA LEU A 306 12.13 -3.21 3.30
C LEU A 306 12.80 -4.42 3.97
N PRO A 307 12.31 -4.86 5.16
CA PRO A 307 12.88 -6.01 5.85
C PRO A 307 12.56 -7.32 5.11
N LEU A 308 13.51 -8.25 5.14
CA LEU A 308 13.37 -9.57 4.51
C LEU A 308 13.42 -10.67 5.58
N LEU A 309 12.48 -11.61 5.51
CA LEU A 309 12.53 -12.86 6.24
C LEU A 309 12.85 -13.99 5.25
N THR A 310 14.14 -14.31 5.12
CA THR A 310 14.64 -15.29 4.15
C THR A 310 13.98 -16.66 4.30
N ALA A 311 13.87 -17.43 3.22
CA ALA A 311 13.28 -18.78 3.23
C ALA A 311 13.74 -19.65 4.44
N ALA A 312 15.05 -19.73 4.73
CA ALA A 312 15.56 -20.49 5.87
C ALA A 312 15.10 -19.95 7.25
N ALA A 313 14.84 -18.64 7.36
CA ALA A 313 14.24 -18.03 8.54
C ALA A 313 12.72 -18.24 8.59
N GLN A 314 12.03 -18.35 7.45
CA GLN A 314 10.63 -18.77 7.38
C GLN A 314 10.46 -20.22 7.82
N ASP A 315 11.32 -21.13 7.36
CA ASP A 315 11.37 -22.54 7.77
C ASP A 315 11.54 -22.65 9.29
N ALA A 316 12.49 -21.89 9.86
CA ALA A 316 12.73 -21.85 11.30
C ALA A 316 11.56 -21.23 12.10
N LYS A 317 10.78 -20.31 11.51
CA LYS A 317 9.66 -19.60 12.15
C LYS A 317 8.35 -20.40 12.11
N TRP A 318 8.10 -21.16 11.04
CA TRP A 318 6.82 -21.83 10.79
C TRP A 318 6.87 -23.35 10.66
N GLY A 319 8.06 -23.95 10.51
CA GLY A 319 8.23 -25.40 10.43
C GLY A 319 7.32 -26.04 9.38
N SER A 320 6.55 -27.05 9.78
CA SER A 320 5.62 -27.76 8.88
C SER A 320 4.48 -26.92 8.30
N GLN A 321 4.30 -25.67 8.74
CA GLN A 321 3.31 -24.75 8.15
C GLN A 321 3.90 -23.85 7.05
N VAL A 322 5.23 -23.86 6.82
CA VAL A 322 5.89 -22.90 5.93
C VAL A 322 5.31 -22.88 4.51
N ASP A 323 5.04 -24.04 3.91
CA ASP A 323 4.46 -24.13 2.56
C ASP A 323 3.06 -23.50 2.50
N ALA A 324 2.22 -23.77 3.50
CA ALA A 324 0.87 -23.21 3.59
C ALA A 324 0.87 -21.70 3.89
N VAL A 325 1.93 -21.20 4.54
CA VAL A 325 2.15 -19.77 4.75
C VAL A 325 2.65 -19.10 3.48
N ARG A 326 3.68 -19.63 2.82
CA ARG A 326 4.20 -19.10 1.55
C ARG A 326 3.12 -19.08 0.48
N ALA A 327 2.30 -20.12 0.36
CA ALA A 327 1.18 -20.18 -0.58
C ALA A 327 0.15 -19.03 -0.38
N LYS A 328 -0.03 -18.52 0.84
CA LYS A 328 -0.90 -17.35 1.08
C LYS A 328 -0.30 -16.04 0.56
N TYR A 329 0.99 -15.81 0.81
CA TYR A 329 1.68 -14.62 0.29
C TYR A 329 1.77 -14.69 -1.24
N GLN A 330 2.15 -15.85 -1.78
CA GLN A 330 2.17 -16.14 -3.21
C GLN A 330 0.82 -15.87 -3.89
N ALA A 331 -0.31 -16.27 -3.26
CA ALA A 331 -1.64 -15.98 -3.78
C ALA A 331 -1.99 -14.48 -3.80
N ALA A 332 -1.60 -13.71 -2.78
CA ALA A 332 -1.83 -12.26 -2.73
C ALA A 332 -0.95 -11.48 -3.73
N ILE A 333 0.29 -11.94 -3.93
CA ILE A 333 1.21 -11.42 -4.95
C ILE A 333 0.61 -11.69 -6.34
N LEU A 334 0.20 -12.93 -6.65
CA LEU A 334 -0.47 -13.30 -7.90
C LEU A 334 -1.77 -12.56 -8.18
N ALA A 335 -2.60 -12.34 -7.15
CA ALA A 335 -3.84 -11.57 -7.28
C ALA A 335 -3.60 -10.10 -7.67
N THR A 336 -2.35 -9.63 -7.54
CA THR A 336 -1.92 -8.27 -7.85
C THR A 336 -0.73 -8.21 -8.82
N ASP A 337 -0.45 -9.30 -9.56
CA ASP A 337 0.75 -9.44 -10.42
C ASP A 337 0.97 -8.22 -11.32
N GLY A 338 2.20 -7.70 -11.31
CA GLY A 338 2.61 -6.52 -12.08
C GLY A 338 1.89 -5.20 -11.70
N LEU A 339 1.05 -5.14 -10.66
CA LEU A 339 0.36 -3.90 -10.27
C LEU A 339 1.18 -3.08 -9.26
N ILE A 340 1.37 -1.79 -9.57
CA ILE A 340 2.06 -0.82 -8.72
C ILE A 340 1.28 0.49 -8.55
N VAL A 341 1.65 1.29 -7.56
CA VAL A 341 1.07 2.62 -7.29
C VAL A 341 1.91 3.71 -7.97
N THR A 342 1.25 4.61 -8.68
CA THR A 342 1.90 5.70 -9.43
C THR A 342 1.27 7.07 -9.15
N TYR A 343 2.09 8.11 -9.27
CA TYR A 343 1.68 9.51 -9.24
C TYR A 343 2.31 10.23 -10.44
N ASN A 344 1.50 10.96 -11.22
CA ASN A 344 1.93 11.56 -12.50
C ASN A 344 2.69 10.56 -13.41
N ALA A 345 2.15 9.34 -13.53
CA ALA A 345 2.74 8.23 -14.30
C ALA A 345 4.18 7.84 -13.90
N LYS A 346 4.58 8.05 -12.65
CA LYS A 346 5.84 7.55 -12.07
C LYS A 346 5.56 6.70 -10.82
N PRO A 347 6.31 5.62 -10.55
CA PRO A 347 6.17 4.85 -9.32
C PRO A 347 6.40 5.75 -8.10
N ILE A 348 5.57 5.61 -7.07
CA ILE A 348 5.67 6.43 -5.87
C ILE A 348 6.78 5.95 -4.93
N LEU A 349 7.13 6.79 -3.96
CA LEU A 349 7.80 6.33 -2.73
C LEU A 349 6.78 5.57 -1.85
N ALA A 350 6.59 4.28 -2.13
CA ALA A 350 5.66 3.41 -1.41
C ALA A 350 6.24 2.96 -0.05
N PHE A 351 6.48 3.91 0.87
CA PHE A 351 6.86 3.58 2.24
C PHE A 351 5.72 2.86 2.96
N ALA A 352 6.04 1.81 3.70
CA ALA A 352 5.14 1.05 4.54
C ALA A 352 5.83 0.76 5.89
N PHE A 353 5.03 0.48 6.93
CA PHE A 353 5.53 0.20 8.27
C PHE A 353 4.47 -0.52 9.12
N GLN A 354 4.88 -1.14 10.23
CA GLN A 354 4.06 -2.11 10.95
C GLN A 354 2.88 -1.50 11.69
N LEU A 355 3.10 -0.43 12.45
CA LEU A 355 2.09 0.14 13.36
C LEU A 355 2.32 1.64 13.55
N SER A 356 1.28 2.48 13.47
CA SER A 356 1.39 3.90 13.83
C SER A 356 1.04 4.16 15.31
N PRO A 357 1.33 5.35 15.86
CA PRO A 357 0.78 5.77 17.14
C PRO A 357 -0.66 6.34 17.05
N GLY A 358 -1.40 6.06 15.97
CA GLY A 358 -2.73 6.60 15.69
C GLY A 358 -2.81 7.55 14.49
N VAL A 359 -1.66 7.97 13.96
CA VAL A 359 -1.55 8.83 12.77
C VAL A 359 -0.21 8.60 12.08
N THR A 360 -0.18 8.68 10.76
CA THR A 360 1.07 8.64 9.97
C THR A 360 1.70 10.03 9.87
N ARG A 361 3.00 10.08 9.57
CA ARG A 361 3.77 11.31 9.32
C ARG A 361 3.72 11.70 7.86
N SER A 362 3.64 13.00 7.61
CA SER A 362 3.81 13.54 6.25
C SER A 362 5.28 13.55 5.83
N ALA A 363 5.53 13.48 4.52
CA ALA A 363 6.88 13.69 3.97
C ALA A 363 7.50 15.02 4.39
N ALA A 364 6.70 16.07 4.62
CA ALA A 364 7.19 17.35 5.11
C ALA A 364 7.76 17.25 6.53
N GLU A 365 7.16 16.44 7.41
CA GLU A 365 7.64 16.19 8.78
C GLU A 365 8.88 15.31 8.86
N VAL A 366 9.17 14.49 7.83
CA VAL A 366 10.27 13.51 7.85
C VAL A 366 11.44 13.93 6.97
N PHE A 367 11.15 14.51 5.81
CA PHE A 367 12.13 14.86 4.77
C PHE A 367 12.27 16.37 4.55
N GLY A 368 11.45 17.19 5.22
CA GLY A 368 11.43 18.65 5.03
C GLY A 368 10.82 19.11 3.70
N GLN A 369 10.28 18.19 2.89
CA GLN A 369 9.68 18.47 1.59
C GLN A 369 8.29 17.84 1.49
N SER A 370 7.32 18.58 0.97
CA SER A 370 5.98 18.05 0.73
C SER A 370 5.97 17.12 -0.48
N ILE A 371 5.41 15.92 -0.31
CA ILE A 371 5.21 14.93 -1.37
C ILE A 371 3.70 14.64 -1.40
N PRO A 372 2.98 14.93 -2.51
CA PRO A 372 1.51 14.97 -2.49
C PRO A 372 0.80 13.71 -1.99
N TYR A 373 1.38 12.54 -2.23
CA TYR A 373 0.86 11.23 -1.83
C TYR A 373 1.45 10.68 -0.51
N LEU A 374 2.33 11.42 0.18
CA LEU A 374 2.85 11.07 1.51
C LEU A 374 2.42 12.14 2.52
N GLN A 375 1.14 12.09 2.88
CA GLN A 375 0.50 12.99 3.84
C GLN A 375 0.29 12.28 5.18
N ALA A 376 -0.01 13.06 6.22
CA ALA A 376 -0.44 12.49 7.49
C ALA A 376 -1.86 11.90 7.34
N VAL A 377 -2.03 10.63 7.68
CA VAL A 377 -3.28 9.86 7.58
C VAL A 377 -3.65 9.33 8.95
N ALA A 378 -4.90 9.51 9.36
CA ALA A 378 -5.38 9.00 10.65
C ALA A 378 -5.54 7.47 10.63
N CYS A 379 -5.07 6.82 11.69
CA CYS A 379 -5.13 5.38 11.93
C CYS A 379 -5.80 5.09 13.28
N PRO A 380 -7.12 5.33 13.40
CA PRO A 380 -7.82 5.27 14.69
C PRO A 380 -7.92 3.87 15.31
N ASP A 381 -7.53 2.79 14.60
CA ASP A 381 -7.43 1.46 15.21
C ASP A 381 -6.02 1.17 15.73
N ASP A 382 -4.99 1.79 15.16
CA ASP A 382 -3.61 1.77 15.69
C ASP A 382 -3.49 2.47 17.06
N GLU A 383 -4.21 3.58 17.28
CA GLU A 383 -4.20 4.33 18.56
C GLU A 383 -4.63 3.45 19.76
N LYS A 384 -5.40 2.39 19.50
CA LYS A 384 -5.91 1.45 20.51
C LYS A 384 -4.91 0.36 20.87
N VAL A 385 -3.82 0.22 20.12
CA VAL A 385 -2.79 -0.78 20.37
C VAL A 385 -1.93 -0.33 21.56
N ALA A 386 -1.62 -1.27 22.45
CA ALA A 386 -0.82 -0.98 23.63
C ALA A 386 0.56 -0.41 23.26
N GLN A 387 1.06 0.52 24.08
CA GLN A 387 2.39 1.08 23.91
C GLN A 387 3.47 -0.01 24.01
N GLN A 388 4.59 0.21 23.34
CA GLN A 388 5.69 -0.76 23.24
C GLN A 388 6.35 -1.02 24.61
N PRO A 389 7.01 -2.18 24.82
CA PRO A 389 7.72 -2.44 26.08
C PRO A 389 8.73 -1.35 26.43
N LEU A 390 8.78 -0.96 27.72
CA LEU A 390 9.70 0.07 28.21
C LEU A 390 11.17 -0.28 27.91
N GLN A 391 11.84 0.58 27.15
CA GLN A 391 13.28 0.46 26.90
C GLN A 391 14.03 1.32 27.92
N THR A 392 14.99 0.73 28.62
CA THR A 392 15.76 1.43 29.67
C THR A 392 17.24 1.43 29.32
N TYR A 393 17.87 2.60 29.41
CA TYR A 393 19.25 2.85 29.02
C TYR A 393 20.03 3.48 30.17
N SER A 394 21.17 2.91 30.53
CA SER A 394 22.12 3.53 31.43
C SER A 394 22.85 4.69 30.77
N ALA A 395 23.47 5.55 31.59
CA ALA A 395 24.34 6.63 31.11
C ALA A 395 25.41 6.15 30.11
N ALA A 396 26.00 4.97 30.33
CA ALA A 396 27.00 4.39 29.43
C ALA A 396 26.40 3.89 28.10
N GLN A 397 25.20 3.32 28.11
CA GLN A 397 24.51 2.89 26.88
C GLN A 397 24.10 4.09 26.03
N LEU A 398 23.61 5.17 26.65
CA LEU A 398 23.28 6.43 25.96
C LEU A 398 24.55 7.07 25.38
N ALA A 399 25.64 7.07 26.13
CA ALA A 399 26.94 7.57 25.67
C ALA A 399 27.40 6.87 24.39
N ALA A 400 27.41 5.53 24.40
CA ALA A 400 27.82 4.73 23.24
C ALA A 400 26.88 4.93 22.04
N ARG A 401 25.57 4.93 22.26
CA ARG A 401 24.56 5.02 21.19
C ARG A 401 24.46 6.41 20.55
N LEU A 402 24.64 7.47 21.32
CA LEU A 402 24.61 8.86 20.85
C LEU A 402 26.02 9.38 20.48
N GLY A 403 27.07 8.57 20.69
CA GLY A 403 28.49 8.92 20.46
C GLY A 403 28.97 10.14 21.26
N ILE A 404 28.48 10.29 22.49
CA ILE A 404 28.88 11.35 23.43
C ILE A 404 29.75 10.77 24.56
N PRO A 405 30.64 11.54 25.19
CA PRO A 405 31.54 11.00 26.22
C PRO A 405 30.76 10.49 27.43
N ALA A 406 31.05 9.28 27.91
CA ALA A 406 30.29 8.67 29.02
C ALA A 406 30.30 9.49 30.31
N LYS A 407 31.41 10.19 30.61
CA LYS A 407 31.53 11.11 31.76
C LYS A 407 30.62 12.34 31.67
N SER A 408 30.10 12.65 30.48
CA SER A 408 29.19 13.77 30.24
C SER A 408 27.72 13.43 30.47
N VAL A 409 27.37 12.14 30.60
CA VAL A 409 25.97 11.72 30.55
C VAL A 409 25.29 11.78 31.91
N ASN A 410 24.59 12.89 32.16
CA ASN A 410 23.53 12.95 33.17
C ASN A 410 22.18 12.69 32.49
N VAL A 411 21.54 11.55 32.83
CA VAL A 411 20.27 11.13 32.21
C VAL A 411 19.12 12.12 32.39
N SER A 412 19.13 12.91 33.46
CA SER A 412 18.08 13.93 33.72
C SER A 412 18.12 15.12 32.76
N GLN A 413 19.19 15.28 31.98
CA GLN A 413 19.30 16.35 31.00
C GLN A 413 18.62 16.01 29.66
N PHE A 414 18.28 14.73 29.42
CA PHE A 414 17.52 14.32 28.24
C PHE A 414 16.05 14.74 28.35
N THR A 415 15.63 15.62 27.46
CA THR A 415 14.26 16.15 27.43
C THR A 415 13.79 16.38 25.99
N VAL A 416 12.53 16.06 25.72
CA VAL A 416 11.86 16.43 24.47
C VAL A 416 11.68 17.95 24.45
N THR A 417 12.13 18.61 23.40
CA THR A 417 12.04 20.07 23.24
C THR A 417 10.82 20.51 22.45
N SER A 418 10.34 19.66 21.54
CA SER A 418 9.21 19.96 20.65
C SER A 418 8.59 18.67 20.09
N ARG A 419 7.31 18.76 19.75
CA ARG A 419 6.53 17.74 19.04
C ARG A 419 5.82 18.35 17.84
N ALA A 420 5.53 17.55 16.84
CA ALA A 420 4.66 17.92 15.73
C ALA A 420 3.18 17.91 16.18
N SER A 421 2.28 18.48 15.37
CA SER A 421 0.83 18.38 15.58
C SER A 421 0.31 16.93 15.53
N SER A 422 1.04 16.07 14.81
CA SER A 422 0.88 14.61 14.74
C SER A 422 1.39 13.86 15.98
N GLY A 423 1.88 14.56 17.01
CA GLY A 423 2.35 13.98 18.27
C GLY A 423 3.83 13.59 18.28
N PHE A 424 4.42 13.22 17.15
CA PHE A 424 5.82 12.77 17.04
C PHE A 424 6.84 13.74 17.62
N VAL A 425 7.92 13.21 18.21
CA VAL A 425 9.02 14.02 18.74
C VAL A 425 9.78 14.67 17.56
N VAL A 426 9.88 16.00 17.58
CA VAL A 426 10.65 16.76 16.58
C VAL A 426 12.07 16.97 17.06
N GLY A 427 12.26 17.31 18.34
CA GLY A 427 13.58 17.58 18.91
C GLY A 427 13.77 17.01 20.31
N VAL A 428 15.00 16.60 20.59
CA VAL A 428 15.50 16.19 21.91
C VAL A 428 16.75 17.03 22.22
N LYS A 429 16.86 17.53 23.46
CA LYS A 429 18.11 18.05 24.02
C LYS A 429 18.67 17.07 25.05
N GLY A 430 19.96 17.16 25.32
CA GLY A 430 20.65 16.34 26.31
C GLY A 430 21.85 17.07 26.94
N PRO A 431 22.80 16.32 27.52
CA PRO A 431 23.98 16.89 28.18
C PRO A 431 24.87 17.70 27.22
N GLN A 432 25.63 18.64 27.79
CA GLN A 432 26.62 19.48 27.09
C GLN A 432 26.09 20.25 25.85
N GLY A 433 24.80 20.55 25.81
CA GLY A 433 24.17 21.22 24.66
C GLY A 433 23.91 20.31 23.46
N GLY A 434 24.09 18.98 23.61
CA GLY A 434 23.73 18.01 22.59
C GLY A 434 22.25 18.10 22.22
N SER A 435 21.96 18.08 20.92
CA SER A 435 20.60 18.11 20.39
C SER A 435 20.49 17.20 19.17
N TRP A 436 19.34 16.52 19.07
CA TRP A 436 19.02 15.57 18.02
C TRP A 436 17.60 15.81 17.53
N SER A 437 17.31 15.51 16.27
CA SER A 437 15.93 15.30 15.83
C SER A 437 15.35 14.07 16.52
N GLY A 438 14.02 14.01 16.70
CA GLY A 438 13.38 12.85 17.34
C GLY A 438 13.65 11.55 16.58
N SER A 439 13.61 11.57 15.25
CA SER A 439 13.97 10.41 14.41
C SER A 439 15.44 9.98 14.58
N ALA A 440 16.39 10.92 14.66
CA ALA A 440 17.80 10.58 14.87
C ALA A 440 18.05 9.99 16.26
N PHE A 441 17.39 10.54 17.29
CA PHE A 441 17.43 10.00 18.65
C PHE A 441 16.82 8.59 18.72
N ALA A 442 15.65 8.39 18.11
CA ALA A 442 14.99 7.09 18.02
C ALA A 442 15.87 6.04 17.34
N LYS A 443 16.47 6.36 16.18
CA LYS A 443 17.39 5.46 15.46
C LYS A 443 18.62 5.09 16.31
N ALA A 444 19.26 6.07 16.95
CA ALA A 444 20.43 5.84 17.81
C ALA A 444 20.11 4.91 19.01
N LEU A 445 18.95 5.09 19.63
CA LEU A 445 18.50 4.25 20.74
C LEU A 445 17.90 2.91 20.30
N SER A 446 17.64 2.72 19.00
CA SER A 446 16.87 1.59 18.47
C SER A 446 15.45 1.53 19.07
N LEU A 447 14.78 2.68 19.10
CA LEU A 447 13.37 2.78 19.50
C LEU A 447 12.46 2.31 18.35
N PRO A 448 11.28 1.72 18.65
CA PRO A 448 10.31 1.33 17.63
C PRO A 448 9.78 2.47 16.76
N SER A 449 9.63 3.69 17.26
CA SER A 449 9.04 4.84 16.54
C SER A 449 9.65 6.17 17.02
N ALA A 450 9.40 7.24 16.27
CA ALA A 450 9.69 8.62 16.68
C ALA A 450 8.64 9.23 17.62
N ASP A 451 7.52 8.56 17.92
CA ASP A 451 6.69 8.91 19.07
C ASP A 451 7.13 8.16 20.33
N PHE A 452 7.77 8.88 21.25
CA PHE A 452 8.21 8.36 22.53
C PHE A 452 8.16 9.42 23.63
N THR A 453 8.06 8.97 24.87
CA THR A 453 8.26 9.82 26.07
C THR A 453 9.53 9.41 26.81
N LEU A 454 10.16 10.37 27.49
CA LEU A 454 11.40 10.20 28.23
C LEU A 454 11.15 10.39 29.73
N LYS A 455 11.65 9.45 30.54
CA LYS A 455 11.64 9.54 32.02
C LYS A 455 13.01 9.17 32.57
N ALA A 456 13.69 10.10 33.21
CA ALA A 456 14.93 9.84 33.92
C ALA A 456 14.64 9.38 35.35
N SER A 457 15.18 8.23 35.76
CA SER A 457 15.03 7.69 37.12
C SER A 457 16.21 6.80 37.49
N GLN A 458 16.67 6.87 38.74
CA GLN A 458 17.72 5.99 39.30
C GLN A 458 18.99 5.86 38.42
N GLY A 459 19.41 6.95 37.77
CA GLY A 459 20.60 6.98 36.90
C GLY A 459 20.39 6.40 35.48
N ASN A 460 19.18 5.95 35.16
CA ASN A 460 18.79 5.45 33.84
C ASN A 460 17.80 6.40 33.14
N LEU A 461 17.77 6.34 31.81
CA LEU A 461 16.71 6.91 30.98
C LEU A 461 15.77 5.79 30.53
N THR A 462 14.52 5.87 30.95
CA THR A 462 13.45 4.98 30.51
C THR A 462 12.66 5.67 29.40
N VAL A 463 12.40 4.93 28.33
CA VAL A 463 11.75 5.40 27.10
C VAL A 463 10.51 4.55 26.84
N GLN A 464 9.38 5.23 26.65
CA GLN A 464 8.08 4.62 26.36
C GLN A 464 7.64 5.06 24.97
N SER A 465 7.59 4.13 24.01
CA SER A 465 7.29 4.42 22.60
C SER A 465 5.88 3.94 22.21
N SER A 466 5.27 4.61 21.24
CA SER A 466 4.00 4.26 20.59
C SER A 466 4.26 4.02 19.10
N GLY A 467 3.64 3.02 18.47
CA GLY A 467 3.94 2.66 17.08
C GLY A 467 5.22 1.82 16.88
N ILE A 468 5.41 1.31 15.66
CA ILE A 468 6.53 0.50 15.18
C ILE A 468 6.82 0.82 13.70
N GLY A 469 7.96 1.45 13.43
CA GLY A 469 8.52 1.72 12.10
C GLY A 469 8.90 3.18 11.88
N GLN A 470 8.93 3.60 10.61
CA GLN A 470 9.29 4.98 10.21
C GLN A 470 8.08 5.95 10.21
N ASP A 471 6.89 5.43 10.48
CA ASP A 471 5.62 6.16 10.58
C ASP A 471 5.12 6.84 9.29
N VAL A 472 5.74 6.61 8.11
CA VAL A 472 5.38 7.25 6.83
C VAL A 472 4.72 6.27 5.86
N GLY A 473 3.63 6.70 5.21
CA GLY A 473 2.94 5.92 4.18
C GLY A 473 1.95 4.90 4.75
N LEU A 474 2.00 3.66 4.29
CA LEU A 474 1.05 2.59 4.64
C LEU A 474 1.31 2.01 6.04
N SER A 475 0.37 2.21 6.98
CA SER A 475 0.34 1.43 8.24
C SER A 475 -0.27 0.06 7.97
N LEU A 476 0.52 -1.00 8.17
CA LEU A 476 0.15 -2.38 7.90
C LEU A 476 -0.87 -2.92 8.91
N HIS A 477 -0.82 -2.50 10.18
CA HIS A 477 -1.82 -2.85 11.18
C HIS A 477 -3.18 -2.21 10.86
N GLU A 478 -3.25 -0.90 10.64
CA GLU A 478 -4.50 -0.22 10.24
C GLU A 478 -5.04 -0.81 8.93
N ALA A 479 -4.18 -1.09 7.94
CA ALA A 479 -4.57 -1.80 6.71
C ALA A 479 -5.17 -3.19 6.97
N THR A 480 -4.60 -3.94 7.91
CA THR A 480 -5.11 -5.25 8.37
C THR A 480 -6.50 -5.10 9.02
N VAL A 481 -6.72 -4.06 9.81
CA VAL A 481 -8.02 -3.79 10.45
C VAL A 481 -9.06 -3.31 9.42
N LEU A 482 -8.70 -2.44 8.49
CA LEU A 482 -9.57 -1.98 7.40
C LEU A 482 -9.98 -3.15 6.49
N ALA A 483 -9.04 -4.00 6.11
CA ALA A 483 -9.32 -5.23 5.36
C ALA A 483 -10.25 -6.18 6.14
N GLY A 484 -10.06 -6.30 7.47
CA GLY A 484 -10.95 -7.05 8.35
C GLY A 484 -12.36 -6.46 8.47
N LYS A 485 -12.53 -5.17 8.16
CA LYS A 485 -13.83 -4.47 8.06
C LYS A 485 -14.44 -4.55 6.64
N GLY A 486 -13.76 -5.19 5.69
CA GLY A 486 -14.23 -5.38 4.32
C GLY A 486 -13.78 -4.30 3.33
N GLU A 487 -12.84 -3.42 3.69
CA GLU A 487 -12.22 -2.52 2.71
C GLU A 487 -11.37 -3.30 1.71
N THR A 488 -11.37 -2.83 0.46
CA THR A 488 -10.57 -3.42 -0.61
C THR A 488 -9.14 -2.92 -0.57
N TRP A 489 -8.19 -3.69 -1.12
CA TRP A 489 -6.79 -3.28 -1.17
C TRP A 489 -6.59 -1.95 -1.94
N GLN A 490 -7.41 -1.69 -2.97
CA GLN A 490 -7.36 -0.43 -3.72
C GLN A 490 -7.78 0.76 -2.85
N HIS A 491 -8.84 0.61 -2.03
CA HIS A 491 -9.26 1.66 -1.09
C HIS A 491 -8.23 1.88 0.02
N ILE A 492 -7.62 0.82 0.54
CA ILE A 492 -6.54 0.90 1.53
C ILE A 492 -5.37 1.70 0.95
N LEU A 493 -4.89 1.37 -0.25
CA LEU A 493 -3.82 2.12 -0.91
C LEU A 493 -4.23 3.57 -1.21
N ALA A 494 -5.45 3.82 -1.70
CA ALA A 494 -5.92 5.17 -1.99
C ALA A 494 -6.05 6.05 -0.73
N ARG A 495 -6.30 5.45 0.44
CA ARG A 495 -6.31 6.14 1.75
C ARG A 495 -4.90 6.57 2.17
N PHE A 496 -3.92 5.68 2.05
CA PHE A 496 -2.54 5.93 2.50
C PHE A 496 -1.68 6.68 1.49
N TYR A 497 -2.01 6.58 0.20
CA TYR A 497 -1.33 7.27 -0.90
C TYR A 497 -2.34 8.11 -1.71
N PRO A 498 -2.85 9.22 -1.16
CA PRO A 498 -3.92 10.00 -1.79
C PRO A 498 -3.50 10.59 -3.14
N GLY A 499 -4.45 10.61 -4.09
CA GLY A 499 -4.23 11.17 -5.44
C GLY A 499 -3.37 10.30 -6.37
N THR A 500 -3.09 9.05 -5.99
CA THR A 500 -2.37 8.08 -6.83
C THR A 500 -3.30 7.26 -7.73
N ALA A 501 -2.70 6.56 -8.70
CA ALA A 501 -3.35 5.57 -9.54
C ALA A 501 -2.68 4.21 -9.35
N ILE A 502 -3.40 3.13 -9.69
CA ILE A 502 -2.83 1.78 -9.80
C ILE A 502 -2.61 1.49 -11.28
N THR A 503 -1.41 1.06 -11.65
CA THR A 503 -1.01 0.84 -13.05
C THR A 503 -0.10 -0.38 -13.18
N PRO A 504 -0.08 -1.06 -14.34
CA PRO A 504 0.91 -2.10 -14.63
C PRO A 504 2.35 -1.56 -14.61
N ASP A 505 3.27 -2.39 -14.13
CA ASP A 505 4.72 -2.15 -14.04
C ASP A 505 5.45 -2.30 -15.39
N VAL A 506 4.91 -3.11 -16.31
CA VAL A 506 5.41 -3.30 -17.69
C VAL A 506 5.60 -1.99 -18.45
N ASN A 507 4.88 -0.93 -18.06
CA ASN A 507 5.03 0.43 -18.58
C ASN A 507 6.41 1.06 -18.33
N TYR A 508 7.19 0.50 -17.40
CA TYR A 508 8.52 0.98 -16.99
C TYR A 508 9.68 0.18 -17.60
N ASN A 509 9.38 -0.75 -18.51
CA ASN A 509 10.35 -1.53 -19.29
C ASN A 509 11.47 -2.14 -18.43
N LEU A 510 11.09 -2.87 -17.38
CA LEU A 510 12.04 -3.54 -16.49
C LEU A 510 12.60 -4.86 -17.05
N GLY A 511 12.09 -5.34 -18.20
CA GLY A 511 12.56 -6.56 -18.85
C GLY A 511 13.98 -6.49 -19.41
N SER A 512 14.76 -7.56 -19.14
CA SER A 512 16.06 -7.94 -19.70
C SER A 512 16.98 -6.83 -20.24
N THR A 513 18.02 -6.50 -19.47
CA THR A 513 19.34 -6.26 -20.08
C THR A 513 19.82 -7.59 -20.68
N SER A 514 19.88 -7.63 -22.01
CA SER A 514 20.40 -8.75 -22.82
C SER A 514 21.89 -8.97 -22.64
#